data_AF-A0A875S3N2-F1
#
_entry.id   AF-A0A875S3N2-F1
#
_cell.length_a   1.000
_cell.length_b   1.000
_cell.length_c   1.000
_cell.angle_alpha   90.00
_cell.angle_beta   90.00
_cell.angle_gamma   90.00
#
_symmetry.space_group_name_H-M   'P 1'
#
loop_
_entity.id
_entity.type
_entity.pdbx_description
1 polymer ?
#
loop_
_entity_poly.entity_id
_entity_poly.type
_entity_poly.pdbx_seq_one_letter_code
_entity_poly.pdbx_strand_id
1 'polypeptide(L)'
;MSDLRHMNTPIPQEYDDLRVVGYDPLIPPELLTQEIPLTKHAAFTVIKGRKEASAIINRKDDRLLIIVGPCSLHDPKAAMEYVHKLKGLADQLSGELCIIMRSYLEKPRTTVGWKGLINDPDMDGTFKINKGLRISRRLFVNLNETGIPIGSEMLDTTSPQYLSDCLSFGAIGARTTESQLHRELASGLSFPIGFKNGTDGSLDVAMDAIQAASFPHHFMGVTKTGLAAITITTGNKDCFVILRGGKQGPNYDPKSIAVAKSKLPEGRVLMVDCSHGNSQKDFRNQPVVCASVAEQISNGESKIIGVMIESNINEGKQSIPEDKSQLKYGVSITDACVSWETTVKMLKQLSDAVKARRVKVAKN
;
A
#
# COMPACT_ATOMS: atom_id res chain seq x y z
N MET A 1 40.77 11.35 -0.19
CA MET A 1 39.49 11.18 0.53
C MET A 1 39.28 12.44 1.34
N SER A 2 38.76 13.47 0.70
CA SER A 2 38.45 14.75 1.33
C SER A 2 37.22 14.60 2.23
N ASP A 3 37.26 15.35 3.31
CA ASP A 3 36.36 15.37 4.46
C ASP A 3 34.88 15.55 4.06
N LEU A 4 34.14 14.44 3.94
CA LEU A 4 32.69 14.44 3.71
C LEU A 4 31.90 14.53 5.03
N ARG A 5 32.57 14.68 6.19
CA ARG A 5 31.90 14.62 7.50
C ARG A 5 31.07 15.87 7.75
N HIS A 6 29.82 15.68 8.18
CA HIS A 6 28.96 16.79 8.60
C HIS A 6 29.45 17.42 9.92
N MET A 7 29.31 18.75 10.06
CA MET A 7 29.83 19.54 11.19
C MET A 7 29.30 19.13 12.58
N ASN A 8 28.23 18.34 12.66
CA ASN A 8 27.63 17.88 13.92
C ASN A 8 27.94 16.42 14.27
N THR A 9 28.87 15.78 13.55
CA THR A 9 29.19 14.36 13.74
C THR A 9 30.24 14.20 14.86
N PRO A 10 30.02 13.36 15.89
CA PRO A 10 31.05 13.02 16.85
C PRO A 10 32.31 12.48 16.16
N ILE A 11 33.50 12.83 16.65
CA ILE A 11 34.75 12.26 16.12
C ILE A 11 34.75 10.77 16.46
N PRO A 12 34.81 9.86 15.47
CA PRO A 12 34.79 8.43 15.72
C PRO A 12 35.92 8.04 16.67
N GLN A 13 35.60 7.38 17.78
CA GLN A 13 36.55 6.42 18.34
C GLN A 13 36.70 5.30 17.29
N GLU A 14 37.90 4.78 17.06
CA GLU A 14 38.24 3.90 15.91
C GLU A 14 37.41 2.60 15.75
N TYR A 15 36.41 2.36 16.61
CA TYR A 15 35.52 1.20 16.58
C TYR A 15 34.04 1.51 16.24
N ASP A 16 33.61 2.79 16.15
CA ASP A 16 32.19 3.15 15.97
C ASP A 16 31.97 4.14 14.81
N ASP A 17 30.80 4.10 14.18
CA ASP A 17 30.37 5.04 13.11
C ASP A 17 31.32 5.23 11.91
N LEU A 18 32.22 4.28 11.66
CA LEU A 18 33.21 4.33 10.57
C LEU A 18 32.61 4.46 9.15
N ARG A 19 31.32 4.16 8.99
CA ARG A 19 30.56 4.25 7.73
C ARG A 19 29.36 5.19 7.81
N VAL A 20 29.29 6.02 8.85
CA VAL A 20 28.23 7.02 9.04
C VAL A 20 28.82 8.40 8.76
N VAL A 21 28.22 9.11 7.79
CA VAL A 21 28.70 10.44 7.37
C VAL A 21 28.24 11.53 8.34
N GLY A 22 27.14 11.30 9.05
CA GLY A 22 26.61 12.17 10.09
C GLY A 22 25.15 11.85 10.44
N TYR A 23 24.62 12.63 11.37
CA TYR A 23 23.24 12.54 11.83
C TYR A 23 22.56 13.91 11.69
N ASP A 24 21.46 13.95 10.96
CA ASP A 24 20.59 15.13 10.93
C ASP A 24 19.41 14.95 11.91
N PRO A 25 18.97 16.02 12.58
CA PRO A 25 17.80 15.95 13.44
C PRO A 25 16.55 15.63 12.62
N LEU A 26 15.80 14.61 13.05
CA LEU A 26 14.50 14.25 12.48
C LEU A 26 13.39 14.84 13.35
N ILE A 27 12.38 15.47 12.74
CA ILE A 27 11.20 15.94 13.47
C ILE A 27 10.55 14.78 14.23
N PRO A 28 10.25 14.89 15.54
CA PRO A 28 9.48 13.86 16.24
C PRO A 28 8.07 13.67 15.65
N PRO A 29 7.53 12.43 15.63
CA PRO A 29 6.19 12.17 15.11
C PRO A 29 5.10 13.06 15.71
N GLU A 30 5.15 13.30 17.02
CA GLU A 30 4.15 14.11 17.74
C GLU A 30 4.14 15.57 17.29
N LEU A 31 5.32 16.16 17.02
CA LEU A 31 5.39 17.53 16.51
C LEU A 31 4.77 17.60 15.10
N LEU A 32 5.02 16.60 14.26
CA LEU A 32 4.43 16.56 12.93
C LEU A 32 2.91 16.37 12.98
N THR A 33 2.39 15.55 13.90
CA THR A 33 0.95 15.35 14.07
C THR A 33 0.25 16.58 14.65
N GLN A 34 0.94 17.39 15.46
CA GLN A 34 0.45 18.68 15.94
C GLN A 34 0.50 19.77 14.85
N GLU A 35 1.57 19.83 14.05
CA GLU A 35 1.71 20.77 12.92
C GLU A 35 0.64 20.50 11.83
N ILE A 36 0.32 19.23 11.61
CA ILE A 36 -0.60 18.76 10.58
C ILE A 36 -1.59 17.77 11.21
N PRO A 37 -2.61 18.24 11.94
CA PRO A 37 -3.58 17.36 12.57
C PRO A 37 -4.51 16.72 11.54
N LEU A 38 -4.99 15.51 11.82
CA LEU A 38 -6.17 14.98 11.14
C LEU A 38 -7.36 15.87 11.50
N THR A 39 -8.12 16.32 10.50
CA THR A 39 -9.41 16.94 10.79
C THR A 39 -10.42 15.87 11.22
N LYS A 40 -11.54 16.29 11.80
CA LYS A 40 -12.63 15.39 12.19
C LYS A 40 -13.17 14.59 10.99
N HIS A 41 -13.21 15.20 9.80
CA HIS A 41 -13.72 14.53 8.60
C HIS A 41 -12.75 13.47 8.10
N ALA A 42 -11.45 13.80 7.93
CA ALA A 42 -10.43 12.81 7.61
C ALA A 42 -10.38 11.67 8.63
N ALA A 43 -10.46 11.96 9.93
CA ALA A 43 -10.49 10.92 10.96
C ALA A 43 -11.69 9.98 10.80
N PHE A 44 -12.88 10.52 10.48
CA PHE A 44 -14.07 9.72 10.18
C PHE A 44 -13.85 8.83 8.95
N THR A 45 -13.30 9.38 7.86
CA THR A 45 -12.96 8.64 6.63
C THR A 45 -12.03 7.46 6.94
N VAL A 46 -10.97 7.71 7.72
CA VAL A 46 -10.00 6.68 8.12
C VAL A 46 -10.70 5.55 8.88
N ILE A 47 -11.44 5.90 9.93
CA ILE A 47 -12.13 4.93 10.80
C ILE A 47 -13.16 4.12 10.01
N LYS A 48 -13.93 4.78 9.14
CA LYS A 48 -14.89 4.12 8.25
C LYS A 48 -14.18 3.11 7.34
N GLY A 49 -13.12 3.52 6.65
CA GLY A 49 -12.38 2.63 5.76
C GLY A 49 -11.80 1.41 6.49
N ARG A 50 -11.30 1.57 7.72
CA ARG A 50 -10.81 0.45 8.55
C ARG A 50 -11.92 -0.54 8.87
N LYS A 51 -13.09 -0.05 9.28
CA LYS A 51 -14.24 -0.88 9.63
C LYS A 51 -14.78 -1.63 8.42
N GLU A 52 -14.91 -0.96 7.27
CA GLU A 52 -15.41 -1.57 6.03
C GLU A 52 -14.43 -2.62 5.50
N ALA A 53 -13.13 -2.32 5.46
CA ALA A 53 -12.12 -3.29 5.06
C ALA A 53 -12.09 -4.51 5.99
N SER A 54 -12.14 -4.29 7.31
CA SER A 54 -12.21 -5.37 8.30
C SER A 54 -13.49 -6.22 8.14
N ALA A 55 -14.65 -5.61 7.88
CA ALA A 55 -15.90 -6.34 7.64
C ALA A 55 -15.80 -7.27 6.42
N ILE A 56 -15.19 -6.80 5.33
CA ILE A 56 -14.97 -7.60 4.11
C ILE A 56 -13.99 -8.75 4.38
N ILE A 57 -12.88 -8.48 5.06
CA ILE A 57 -11.87 -9.51 5.40
C ILE A 57 -12.47 -10.60 6.29
N ASN A 58 -13.32 -10.21 7.23
CA ASN A 58 -14.06 -11.11 8.11
C ASN A 58 -15.33 -11.69 7.47
N ARG A 59 -15.56 -11.44 6.17
CA ARG A 59 -16.70 -11.94 5.38
C ARG A 59 -18.08 -11.57 5.95
N LYS A 60 -18.15 -10.47 6.69
CA LYS A 60 -19.40 -9.86 7.20
C LYS A 60 -20.02 -8.88 6.21
N ASP A 61 -19.26 -8.49 5.20
CA ASP A 61 -19.67 -7.67 4.07
C ASP A 61 -19.23 -8.40 2.80
N ASP A 62 -20.12 -8.52 1.82
CA ASP A 62 -19.83 -9.25 0.60
C ASP A 62 -19.18 -8.35 -0.47
N ARG A 63 -19.13 -7.03 -0.29
CA ARG A 63 -18.45 -6.13 -1.25
C ARG A 63 -16.99 -6.52 -1.47
N LEU A 64 -16.42 -6.11 -2.60
CA LEU A 64 -14.99 -6.27 -2.87
C LEU A 64 -14.19 -5.10 -2.33
N LEU A 65 -13.08 -5.41 -1.67
CA LEU A 65 -12.07 -4.44 -1.25
C LEU A 65 -11.17 -4.09 -2.44
N ILE A 66 -11.18 -2.83 -2.87
CA ILE A 66 -10.43 -2.38 -4.03
C ILE A 66 -9.33 -1.41 -3.61
N ILE A 67 -8.07 -1.79 -3.81
CA ILE A 67 -6.92 -0.92 -3.58
C ILE A 67 -6.46 -0.38 -4.94
N VAL A 68 -6.79 0.87 -5.26
CA VAL A 68 -6.60 1.41 -6.61
C VAL A 68 -5.98 2.80 -6.60
N GLY A 69 -5.00 3.05 -7.44
CA GLY A 69 -4.32 4.36 -7.53
C GLY A 69 -2.88 4.25 -8.04
N PRO A 70 -2.13 5.37 -8.04
CA PRO A 70 -0.82 5.42 -8.67
C PRO A 70 0.18 4.44 -8.04
N CYS A 71 1.15 3.97 -8.84
CA CYS A 71 2.22 3.12 -8.32
C CYS A 71 2.95 3.78 -7.14
N SER A 72 3.29 5.06 -7.28
CA SER A 72 3.78 5.93 -6.20
C SER A 72 3.37 7.39 -6.45
N LEU A 73 3.19 8.16 -5.36
CA LEU A 73 2.81 9.57 -5.39
C LEU A 73 4.07 10.44 -5.38
N HIS A 74 4.28 11.20 -6.45
CA HIS A 74 5.40 12.16 -6.59
C HIS A 74 4.91 13.61 -6.75
N ASP A 75 3.69 13.80 -7.26
CA ASP A 75 3.04 15.10 -7.39
C ASP A 75 1.75 15.14 -6.55
N PRO A 76 1.74 15.86 -5.41
CA PRO A 76 0.54 16.04 -4.59
C PRO A 76 -0.66 16.63 -5.35
N LYS A 77 -0.44 17.47 -6.37
CA LYS A 77 -1.54 18.07 -7.14
C LYS A 77 -2.23 17.03 -8.01
N ALA A 78 -1.47 16.25 -8.78
CA ALA A 78 -2.01 15.14 -9.56
C ALA A 78 -2.70 14.09 -8.67
N ALA A 79 -2.15 13.80 -7.48
CA ALA A 79 -2.77 12.90 -6.52
C ALA A 79 -4.15 13.41 -6.05
N MET A 80 -4.27 14.72 -5.78
CA MET A 80 -5.55 15.34 -5.44
C MET A 80 -6.54 15.30 -6.60
N GLU A 81 -6.12 15.56 -7.85
CA GLU A 81 -7.03 15.43 -8.99
C GLU A 81 -7.54 13.99 -9.15
N TYR A 82 -6.64 13.01 -9.03
CA TYR A 82 -6.97 11.60 -9.13
C TYR A 82 -8.01 11.19 -8.07
N VAL A 83 -7.85 11.60 -6.80
CA VAL A 83 -8.81 11.23 -5.75
C VAL A 83 -10.18 11.86 -5.96
N HIS A 84 -10.26 13.09 -6.49
CA HIS A 84 -11.55 13.72 -6.79
C HIS A 84 -12.29 12.98 -7.91
N LYS A 85 -11.57 12.53 -8.95
CA LYS A 85 -12.14 11.63 -9.98
C LYS A 85 -12.58 10.31 -9.36
N LEU A 86 -11.77 9.72 -8.48
CA LEU A 86 -12.08 8.46 -7.78
C LEU A 86 -13.31 8.57 -6.89
N LYS A 87 -13.51 9.70 -6.20
CA LYS A 87 -14.65 9.92 -5.30
C LYS A 87 -15.99 9.71 -5.98
N GLY A 88 -16.21 10.35 -7.13
CA GLY A 88 -17.46 10.22 -7.87
C GLY A 88 -17.77 8.77 -8.28
N LEU A 89 -16.73 8.02 -8.69
CA LEU A 89 -16.89 6.62 -9.06
C LEU A 89 -17.09 5.71 -7.84
N ALA A 90 -16.39 5.97 -6.73
CA ALA A 90 -16.54 5.21 -5.49
C ALA A 90 -17.95 5.33 -4.92
N ASP A 91 -18.55 6.52 -4.98
CA ASP A 91 -19.95 6.72 -4.56
C ASP A 91 -20.92 5.95 -5.46
N GLN A 92 -20.71 5.97 -6.78
CA GLN A 92 -21.54 5.24 -7.72
C GLN A 92 -21.50 3.71 -7.49
N LEU A 93 -20.34 3.18 -7.11
CA LEU A 93 -20.10 1.73 -6.99
C LEU A 93 -20.12 1.23 -5.54
N SER A 94 -20.54 2.06 -4.58
CA SER A 94 -20.41 1.77 -3.14
C SER A 94 -21.23 0.58 -2.67
N GLY A 95 -22.26 0.19 -3.43
CA GLY A 95 -23.07 -1.00 -3.19
C GLY A 95 -22.32 -2.31 -3.42
N GLU A 96 -21.29 -2.32 -4.27
CA GLU A 96 -20.53 -3.51 -4.63
C GLU A 96 -19.05 -3.44 -4.22
N LEU A 97 -18.49 -2.23 -4.17
CA LEU A 97 -17.06 -2.01 -3.97
C LEU A 97 -16.80 -1.14 -2.74
N CYS A 98 -15.84 -1.55 -1.92
CA CYS A 98 -15.18 -0.74 -0.91
C CYS A 98 -13.86 -0.24 -1.47
N ILE A 99 -13.85 0.97 -2.01
CA ILE A 99 -12.68 1.56 -2.67
C ILE A 99 -11.79 2.27 -1.65
N ILE A 100 -10.51 1.90 -1.66
CA ILE A 100 -9.43 2.58 -0.93
C ILE A 100 -8.40 3.05 -1.95
N MET A 101 -8.04 4.34 -1.89
CA MET A 101 -7.02 4.89 -2.77
C MET A 101 -5.63 4.38 -2.36
N ARG A 102 -4.94 3.77 -3.32
CA ARG A 102 -3.51 3.45 -3.19
C ARG A 102 -2.70 4.74 -3.13
N SER A 103 -2.03 4.98 -2.00
CA SER A 103 -1.28 6.22 -1.71
C SER A 103 0.15 5.93 -1.28
N TYR A 104 0.89 5.19 -2.12
CA TYR A 104 2.25 4.75 -1.83
C TYR A 104 3.22 5.91 -2.06
N LEU A 105 4.16 6.11 -1.13
CA LEU A 105 5.09 7.25 -1.20
C LEU A 105 6.45 6.88 -1.80
N GLU A 106 6.76 5.58 -1.84
CA GLU A 106 8.03 5.07 -2.34
C GLU A 106 7.80 3.74 -3.08
N LYS A 107 8.73 3.43 -3.98
CA LYS A 107 8.87 2.10 -4.57
C LYS A 107 10.18 1.47 -4.12
N PRO A 108 10.18 0.33 -3.39
CA PRO A 108 11.43 -0.32 -3.00
C PRO A 108 12.21 -0.83 -4.23
N ARG A 109 13.44 -0.35 -4.41
CA ARG A 109 14.32 -0.70 -5.53
C ARG A 109 15.68 -1.21 -5.06
N THR A 110 16.21 -2.18 -5.80
CA THR A 110 17.57 -2.74 -5.64
C THR A 110 18.60 -2.01 -6.51
N THR A 111 18.16 -1.07 -7.35
CA THR A 111 19.01 -0.25 -8.24
C THR A 111 18.87 1.24 -7.93
N VAL A 112 19.77 2.06 -8.47
CA VAL A 112 19.74 3.53 -8.34
C VAL A 112 18.46 4.10 -8.95
N GLY A 113 17.89 5.11 -8.32
CA GLY A 113 16.74 5.89 -8.77
C GLY A 113 16.08 6.65 -7.62
N TRP A 114 15.12 7.52 -7.93
CA TRP A 114 14.27 8.23 -6.96
C TRP A 114 13.82 7.37 -5.78
N LYS A 115 13.93 7.93 -4.57
CA LYS A 115 13.74 7.23 -3.29
C LYS A 115 12.40 7.49 -2.63
N GLY A 116 11.45 8.07 -3.37
CA GLY A 116 10.11 8.36 -2.88
C GLY A 116 9.96 9.75 -2.28
N LEU A 117 8.70 10.13 -2.04
CA LEU A 117 8.31 11.49 -1.63
C LEU A 117 8.79 11.85 -0.23
N ILE A 118 8.93 10.86 0.66
CA ILE A 118 9.50 11.08 2.00
C ILE A 118 10.99 11.42 1.86
N ASN A 119 11.76 10.55 1.19
CA ASN A 119 13.20 10.72 1.13
C ASN A 119 13.61 11.91 0.26
N ASP A 120 13.07 12.00 -0.95
CA ASP A 120 13.50 12.97 -1.96
C ASP A 120 12.29 13.72 -2.56
N PRO A 121 11.64 14.61 -1.78
CA PRO A 121 10.40 15.27 -2.19
C PRO A 121 10.57 16.19 -3.40
N ASP A 122 11.78 16.70 -3.61
CA ASP A 122 12.09 17.59 -4.73
C ASP A 122 12.52 16.81 -5.98
N MET A 123 12.75 15.48 -5.89
CA MET A 123 13.25 14.63 -6.97
C MET A 123 14.63 15.08 -7.51
N ASP A 124 15.48 15.69 -6.67
CA ASP A 124 16.82 16.18 -7.02
C ASP A 124 17.95 15.44 -6.30
N GLY A 125 17.63 14.41 -5.51
CA GLY A 125 18.61 13.68 -4.72
C GLY A 125 19.15 14.46 -3.52
N THR A 126 18.45 15.51 -3.06
CA THR A 126 18.86 16.30 -1.88
C THR A 126 18.44 15.70 -0.55
N PHE A 127 17.66 14.62 -0.55
CA PHE A 127 17.27 13.84 0.63
C PHE A 127 16.62 14.65 1.78
N LYS A 128 15.77 15.64 1.46
CA LYS A 128 15.11 16.50 2.46
C LYS A 128 13.97 15.77 3.22
N ILE A 129 14.32 14.78 4.04
CA ILE A 129 13.35 13.89 4.74
C ILE A 129 12.33 14.67 5.58
N ASN A 130 12.77 15.66 6.36
CA ASN A 130 11.87 16.50 7.17
C ASN A 130 10.84 17.27 6.32
N LYS A 131 11.20 17.67 5.10
CA LYS A 131 10.28 18.30 4.14
C LYS A 131 9.34 17.25 3.54
N GLY A 132 9.88 16.08 3.17
CA GLY A 132 9.09 14.99 2.60
C GLY A 132 8.04 14.44 3.56
N LEU A 133 8.34 14.34 4.85
CA LEU A 133 7.38 13.97 5.90
C LEU A 133 6.21 14.97 5.98
N ARG A 134 6.49 16.28 5.97
CA ARG A 134 5.47 17.34 5.98
C ARG A 134 4.57 17.28 4.75
N ILE A 135 5.18 17.17 3.56
CA ILE A 135 4.44 17.07 2.30
C ILE A 135 3.56 15.81 2.31
N SER A 136 4.13 14.66 2.69
CA SER A 136 3.44 13.37 2.70
C SER A 136 2.26 13.37 3.68
N ARG A 137 2.46 13.87 4.91
CA ARG A 137 1.39 13.94 5.90
C ARG A 137 0.29 14.90 5.48
N ARG A 138 0.63 16.09 4.99
CA ARG A 138 -0.37 17.04 4.47
C ARG A 138 -1.19 16.42 3.35
N LEU A 139 -0.53 15.72 2.42
CA LEU A 139 -1.20 15.01 1.34
C LEU A 139 -2.15 13.95 1.89
N PHE A 140 -1.71 13.10 2.83
CA PHE A 140 -2.56 12.06 3.42
C PHE A 140 -3.79 12.60 4.15
N VAL A 141 -3.64 13.71 4.89
CA VAL A 141 -4.79 14.41 5.51
C VAL A 141 -5.73 14.90 4.42
N ASN A 142 -5.22 15.61 3.41
CA ASN A 142 -6.04 16.17 2.31
C ASN A 142 -6.75 15.09 1.48
N LEU A 143 -6.12 13.93 1.25
CA LEU A 143 -6.75 12.81 0.55
C LEU A 143 -7.94 12.26 1.36
N ASN A 144 -7.78 12.04 2.66
CA ASN A 144 -8.87 11.57 3.53
C ASN A 144 -10.00 12.61 3.69
N GLU A 145 -9.70 13.91 3.58
CA GLU A 145 -10.72 14.97 3.55
C GLU A 145 -11.69 14.86 2.37
N THR A 146 -11.33 14.13 1.31
CA THR A 146 -12.25 13.89 0.18
C THR A 146 -13.33 12.85 0.48
N GLY A 147 -13.25 12.19 1.64
CA GLY A 147 -14.13 11.07 2.00
C GLY A 147 -13.67 9.72 1.44
N ILE A 148 -12.53 9.66 0.73
CA ILE A 148 -11.93 8.41 0.27
C ILE A 148 -10.82 7.95 1.23
N PRO A 149 -10.95 6.74 1.82
CA PRO A 149 -9.89 6.17 2.63
C PRO A 149 -8.65 5.86 1.78
N ILE A 150 -7.48 5.91 2.40
CA ILE A 150 -6.21 5.63 1.73
C ILE A 150 -5.51 4.40 2.31
N GLY A 151 -4.65 3.78 1.49
CA GLY A 151 -3.79 2.67 1.90
C GLY A 151 -2.36 2.82 1.37
N SER A 152 -1.39 2.39 2.16
CA SER A 152 0.04 2.51 1.84
C SER A 152 0.80 1.19 2.05
N GLU A 153 2.08 1.16 1.70
CA GLU A 153 3.02 0.07 2.01
C GLU A 153 3.87 0.45 3.22
N MET A 154 4.16 -0.53 4.09
CA MET A 154 5.04 -0.35 5.24
C MET A 154 6.42 -0.89 4.84
N LEU A 155 7.32 0.05 4.54
CA LEU A 155 8.66 -0.23 4.03
C LEU A 155 9.72 -0.27 5.14
N ASP A 156 9.43 0.39 6.26
CA ASP A 156 10.28 0.47 7.44
C ASP A 156 9.41 0.56 8.71
N THR A 157 10.05 0.51 9.88
CA THR A 157 9.38 0.49 11.19
C THR A 157 9.24 1.86 11.85
N THR A 158 9.78 2.92 11.23
CA THR A 158 9.80 4.29 11.75
C THR A 158 8.76 5.18 11.10
N SER A 159 8.68 5.20 9.76
CA SER A 159 7.71 6.00 8.99
C SER A 159 6.25 5.79 9.39
N PRO A 160 5.79 4.59 9.83
CA PRO A 160 4.42 4.42 10.30
C PRO A 160 4.09 5.30 11.51
N GLN A 161 5.06 5.68 12.35
CA GLN A 161 4.79 6.57 13.49
C GLN A 161 4.28 7.94 13.07
N TYR A 162 4.61 8.39 11.85
CA TYR A 162 4.26 9.70 11.31
C TYR A 162 2.94 9.73 10.53
N LEU A 163 2.53 8.57 9.97
CA LEU A 163 1.51 8.52 8.91
C LEU A 163 0.41 7.48 9.16
N SER A 164 0.62 6.50 10.04
CA SER A 164 -0.31 5.38 10.24
C SER A 164 -1.71 5.80 10.74
N ASP A 165 -1.81 6.93 11.43
CA ASP A 165 -3.09 7.51 11.83
C ASP A 165 -3.97 7.90 10.64
N CYS A 166 -3.38 8.16 9.48
CA CYS A 166 -4.08 8.51 8.24
C CYS A 166 -4.47 7.31 7.36
N LEU A 167 -4.10 6.08 7.73
CA LEU A 167 -4.25 4.90 6.87
C LEU A 167 -5.45 4.02 7.28
N SER A 168 -6.18 3.51 6.29
CA SER A 168 -7.26 2.53 6.47
C SER A 168 -6.90 1.11 6.03
N PHE A 169 -5.80 0.96 5.31
CA PHE A 169 -5.28 -0.30 4.81
C PHE A 169 -3.76 -0.22 4.72
N GLY A 170 -3.09 -1.37 4.91
CA GLY A 170 -1.67 -1.49 4.68
C GLY A 170 -1.27 -2.74 3.94
N ALA A 171 -0.14 -2.69 3.22
CA ALA A 171 0.51 -3.86 2.67
C ALA A 171 1.95 -4.02 3.17
N ILE A 172 2.37 -5.27 3.38
CA ILE A 172 3.77 -5.64 3.52
C ILE A 172 4.27 -6.19 2.19
N GLY A 173 5.36 -5.59 1.71
CA GLY A 173 5.97 -5.92 0.43
C GLY A 173 6.48 -7.35 0.38
N ALA A 174 6.56 -7.91 -0.83
CA ALA A 174 7.03 -9.28 -1.03
C ALA A 174 8.50 -9.50 -0.64
N ARG A 175 9.29 -8.44 -0.50
CA ARG A 175 10.69 -8.50 -0.03
C ARG A 175 10.82 -8.38 1.50
N THR A 176 9.78 -7.94 2.18
CA THR A 176 9.75 -7.73 3.63
C THR A 176 8.76 -8.63 4.35
N THR A 177 8.02 -9.47 3.61
CA THR A 177 7.06 -10.43 4.19
C THR A 177 7.74 -11.48 5.09
N GLU A 178 8.98 -11.86 4.78
CA GLU A 178 9.80 -12.74 5.64
C GLU A 178 10.50 -11.99 6.78
N SER A 179 10.49 -10.66 6.79
CA SER A 179 11.16 -9.86 7.81
C SER A 179 10.38 -9.93 9.13
N GLN A 180 11.05 -10.43 10.16
CA GLN A 180 10.49 -10.47 11.52
C GLN A 180 10.06 -9.08 12.00
N LEU A 181 10.88 -8.05 11.76
CA LEU A 181 10.56 -6.66 12.11
C LEU A 181 9.24 -6.17 11.49
N HIS A 182 8.94 -6.59 10.25
CA HIS A 182 7.71 -6.20 9.57
C HIS A 182 6.49 -7.00 10.06
N ARG A 183 6.68 -8.27 10.46
CA ARG A 183 5.63 -9.09 11.08
C ARG A 183 5.25 -8.54 12.46
N GLU A 184 6.26 -8.16 13.25
CA GLU A 184 6.11 -7.48 14.54
C GLU A 184 5.41 -6.13 14.38
N LEU A 185 5.86 -5.30 13.43
CA LEU A 185 5.19 -4.04 13.10
C LEU A 185 3.70 -4.28 12.75
N ALA A 186 3.41 -5.21 11.85
CA ALA A 186 2.05 -5.49 11.40
C ALA A 186 1.11 -5.93 12.54
N SER A 187 1.66 -6.61 13.56
CA SER A 187 0.91 -7.02 14.76
C SER A 187 0.39 -5.86 15.61
N GLY A 188 0.98 -4.67 15.48
CA GLY A 188 0.60 -3.46 16.21
C GLY A 188 -0.13 -2.39 15.39
N LEU A 189 -0.25 -2.58 14.07
CA LEU A 189 -0.92 -1.61 13.19
C LEU A 189 -2.44 -1.63 13.39
N SER A 190 -3.04 -0.43 13.43
CA SER A 190 -4.46 -0.24 13.76
C SER A 190 -5.43 -0.44 12.58
N PHE A 191 -5.01 -1.14 11.53
CA PHE A 191 -5.76 -1.35 10.30
C PHE A 191 -5.40 -2.69 9.65
N PRO A 192 -6.22 -3.20 8.73
CA PRO A 192 -5.95 -4.46 8.07
C PRO A 192 -4.66 -4.46 7.24
N ILE A 193 -3.93 -5.58 7.27
CA ILE A 193 -2.64 -5.75 6.59
C ILE A 193 -2.68 -6.89 5.59
N GLY A 194 -2.35 -6.59 4.33
CA GLY A 194 -2.12 -7.60 3.31
C GLY A 194 -0.64 -7.97 3.19
N PHE A 195 -0.31 -9.25 3.30
CA PHE A 195 1.04 -9.76 3.07
C PHE A 195 1.17 -10.32 1.66
N LYS A 196 2.10 -9.80 0.86
CA LYS A 196 2.34 -10.29 -0.49
C LYS A 196 3.03 -11.65 -0.48
N ASN A 197 2.65 -12.54 -1.40
CA ASN A 197 3.41 -13.77 -1.62
C ASN A 197 4.88 -13.48 -2.03
N GLY A 198 5.75 -14.46 -1.79
CA GLY A 198 7.19 -14.38 -2.07
C GLY A 198 7.50 -14.06 -3.52
N THR A 199 8.68 -13.49 -3.79
CA THR A 199 9.08 -13.10 -5.17
C THR A 199 9.17 -14.28 -6.13
N ASP A 200 9.34 -15.48 -5.61
CA ASP A 200 9.34 -16.76 -6.32
C ASP A 200 7.92 -17.27 -6.65
N GLY A 201 6.90 -16.82 -5.92
CA GLY A 201 5.51 -17.26 -6.03
C GLY A 201 4.99 -17.95 -4.76
N SER A 202 5.83 -18.20 -3.76
CA SER A 202 5.46 -18.96 -2.57
C SER A 202 4.45 -18.22 -1.70
N LEU A 203 3.36 -18.91 -1.34
CA LEU A 203 2.37 -18.42 -0.36
C LEU A 203 2.83 -18.63 1.08
N ASP A 204 3.73 -19.59 1.32
CA ASP A 204 4.04 -20.08 2.66
C ASP A 204 4.62 -18.94 3.52
N VAL A 205 5.47 -18.09 2.93
CA VAL A 205 6.04 -16.91 3.59
C VAL A 205 5.00 -15.88 4.05
N ALA A 206 3.91 -15.73 3.28
CA ALA A 206 2.82 -14.83 3.61
C ALA A 206 1.91 -15.44 4.69
N MET A 207 1.73 -16.76 4.66
CA MET A 207 1.00 -17.50 5.68
C MET A 207 1.69 -17.42 7.05
N ASP A 208 3.00 -17.64 7.09
CA ASP A 208 3.80 -17.48 8.30
C ASP A 208 3.72 -16.05 8.84
N ALA A 209 3.73 -15.06 7.95
CA ALA A 209 3.65 -13.66 8.33
C ALA A 209 2.28 -13.31 8.93
N ILE A 210 1.19 -13.81 8.35
CA ILE A 210 -0.18 -13.64 8.87
C ILE A 210 -0.32 -14.31 10.24
N GLN A 211 0.23 -15.51 10.39
CA GLN A 211 0.21 -16.22 11.66
C GLN A 211 0.99 -15.44 12.71
N ALA A 212 2.23 -15.04 12.42
CA ALA A 212 3.07 -14.27 13.33
C ALA A 212 2.41 -12.94 13.73
N ALA A 213 1.90 -12.17 12.76
CA ALA A 213 1.27 -10.88 13.03
C ALA A 213 0.00 -11.00 13.89
N SER A 214 -0.64 -12.18 13.95
CA SER A 214 -1.84 -12.39 14.77
C SER A 214 -1.58 -12.54 16.27
N PHE A 215 -0.32 -12.65 16.70
CA PHE A 215 0.07 -12.76 18.11
C PHE A 215 0.64 -11.45 18.67
N PRO A 216 0.64 -11.29 20.01
CA PRO A 216 1.40 -10.26 20.70
C PRO A 216 2.91 -10.37 20.45
N HIS A 217 3.59 -9.23 20.32
CA HIS A 217 5.05 -9.12 20.20
C HIS A 217 5.61 -8.07 21.15
N HIS A 218 6.92 -8.18 21.44
CA HIS A 218 7.72 -7.17 22.13
C HIS A 218 8.96 -6.88 21.30
N PHE A 219 9.16 -5.63 20.87
CA PHE A 219 10.29 -5.28 20.00
C PHE A 219 10.75 -3.83 20.22
N MET A 220 11.97 -3.51 19.75
CA MET A 220 12.49 -2.14 19.82
C MET A 220 11.86 -1.28 18.72
N GLY A 221 11.18 -0.20 19.11
CA GLY A 221 10.54 0.75 18.21
C GLY A 221 10.82 2.21 18.60
N VAL A 222 10.10 3.13 17.97
CA VAL A 222 10.21 4.57 18.21
C VAL A 222 8.87 5.11 18.74
N THR A 223 8.92 5.88 19.82
CA THR A 223 7.73 6.54 20.41
C THR A 223 7.29 7.74 19.58
N LYS A 224 6.12 8.32 19.91
CA LYS A 224 5.68 9.59 19.31
C LYS A 224 6.60 10.77 19.60
N THR A 225 7.36 10.72 20.70
CA THR A 225 8.37 11.73 21.05
C THR A 225 9.71 11.51 20.35
N GLY A 226 9.84 10.46 19.51
CA GLY A 226 11.07 10.19 18.75
C GLY A 226 12.14 9.40 19.51
N LEU A 227 11.82 8.85 20.68
CA LEU A 227 12.75 8.07 21.49
C LEU A 227 12.63 6.57 21.20
N ALA A 228 13.74 5.84 21.33
CA ALA A 228 13.70 4.39 21.30
C ALA A 228 12.93 3.84 22.51
N ALA A 229 12.09 2.82 22.30
CA ALA A 229 11.31 2.18 23.35
C ALA A 229 10.99 0.72 23.04
N ILE A 230 10.63 -0.05 24.07
CA ILE A 230 10.04 -1.38 23.90
C ILE A 230 8.57 -1.19 23.52
N THR A 231 8.23 -1.58 22.30
CA THR A 231 6.86 -1.61 21.79
C THR A 231 6.24 -2.95 22.10
N ILE A 232 5.02 -2.94 22.65
CA ILE A 232 4.26 -4.14 23.01
C ILE A 232 2.96 -4.11 22.20
N THR A 233 2.68 -5.18 21.47
CA THR A 233 1.50 -5.28 20.59
C THR A 233 0.53 -6.35 21.05
N THR A 234 -0.71 -6.27 20.59
CA THR A 234 -1.78 -7.23 20.94
C THR A 234 -1.99 -8.32 19.88
N GLY A 235 -1.34 -8.20 18.72
CA GLY A 235 -1.64 -8.98 17.54
C GLY A 235 -2.72 -8.34 16.66
N ASN A 236 -2.61 -8.58 15.35
CA ASN A 236 -3.52 -8.10 14.33
C ASN A 236 -4.18 -9.28 13.60
N LYS A 237 -5.48 -9.46 13.85
CA LYS A 237 -6.26 -10.57 13.27
C LYS A 237 -6.73 -10.29 11.85
N ASP A 238 -6.77 -9.02 11.45
CA ASP A 238 -7.23 -8.56 10.13
C ASP A 238 -6.09 -8.61 9.10
N CYS A 239 -5.35 -9.71 9.09
CA CYS A 239 -4.27 -9.97 8.12
C CYS A 239 -4.71 -10.99 7.06
N PHE A 240 -4.32 -10.76 5.80
CA PHE A 240 -4.68 -11.61 4.66
C PHE A 240 -3.56 -11.70 3.60
N VAL A 241 -3.67 -12.65 2.67
CA VAL A 241 -2.67 -12.86 1.61
C VAL A 241 -2.97 -11.99 0.39
N ILE A 242 -1.93 -11.42 -0.23
CA ILE A 242 -1.99 -10.78 -1.55
C ILE A 242 -1.22 -11.65 -2.57
N LEU A 243 -1.93 -12.15 -3.57
CA LEU A 243 -1.36 -12.86 -4.72
C LEU A 243 -0.92 -11.86 -5.79
N ARG A 244 0.38 -11.83 -6.12
CA ARG A 244 1.00 -10.83 -7.00
C ARG A 244 1.87 -11.41 -8.12
N GLY A 245 1.76 -12.72 -8.35
CA GLY A 245 2.62 -13.51 -9.23
C GLY A 245 3.98 -13.83 -8.59
N GLY A 246 4.89 -14.37 -9.39
CA GLY A 246 6.25 -14.67 -8.96
C GLY A 246 7.14 -15.07 -10.12
N LYS A 247 8.33 -15.60 -9.84
CA LYS A 247 9.22 -16.17 -10.87
C LYS A 247 8.58 -17.34 -11.62
N GLN A 248 7.66 -18.05 -10.99
CA GLN A 248 6.89 -19.15 -11.58
C GLN A 248 5.78 -18.67 -12.55
N GLY A 249 5.55 -17.36 -12.64
CA GLY A 249 4.53 -16.75 -13.49
C GLY A 249 3.41 -16.06 -12.71
N PRO A 250 2.36 -15.61 -13.41
CA PRO A 250 1.14 -15.11 -12.78
C PRO A 250 0.44 -16.17 -11.92
N ASN A 251 -0.27 -15.73 -10.88
CA ASN A 251 -1.00 -16.60 -9.95
C ASN A 251 -2.43 -16.10 -9.65
N TYR A 252 -3.09 -15.52 -10.66
CA TYR A 252 -4.47 -14.99 -10.57
C TYR A 252 -5.54 -15.90 -11.20
N ASP A 253 -5.12 -16.86 -12.02
CA ASP A 253 -6.00 -17.74 -12.77
C ASP A 253 -6.73 -18.75 -11.84
N PRO A 254 -7.84 -19.36 -12.30
CA PRO A 254 -8.62 -20.28 -11.47
C PRO A 254 -7.81 -21.45 -10.87
N LYS A 255 -6.80 -21.96 -11.58
CA LYS A 255 -5.96 -23.06 -11.07
C LYS A 255 -5.06 -22.57 -9.94
N SER A 256 -4.43 -21.41 -10.11
CA SER A 256 -3.63 -20.78 -9.06
C SER A 256 -4.47 -20.43 -7.83
N ILE A 257 -5.69 -19.92 -8.02
CA ILE A 257 -6.61 -19.62 -6.92
C ILE A 257 -7.04 -20.90 -6.19
N ALA A 258 -7.32 -21.99 -6.91
CA ALA A 258 -7.64 -23.28 -6.30
C ALA A 258 -6.49 -23.81 -5.42
N VAL A 259 -5.24 -23.70 -5.90
CA VAL A 259 -4.04 -24.07 -5.13
C VAL A 259 -3.85 -23.16 -3.91
N ALA A 260 -4.06 -21.85 -4.05
CA ALA A 260 -4.01 -20.94 -2.92
C ALA A 260 -5.05 -21.31 -1.85
N LYS A 261 -6.29 -21.58 -2.28
CA LYS A 261 -7.39 -21.95 -1.40
C LYS A 261 -7.15 -23.24 -0.62
N SER A 262 -6.52 -24.26 -1.23
CA SER A 262 -6.22 -25.52 -0.53
C SER A 262 -5.15 -25.37 0.54
N LYS A 263 -4.29 -24.33 0.44
CA LYS A 263 -3.28 -24.00 1.45
C LYS A 263 -3.78 -23.01 2.51
N LEU A 264 -4.82 -22.24 2.23
CA LEU A 264 -5.35 -21.27 3.18
C LEU A 264 -6.10 -21.96 4.32
N PRO A 265 -5.81 -21.63 5.60
CA PRO A 265 -6.61 -22.05 6.73
C PRO A 265 -8.07 -21.64 6.59
N GLU A 266 -8.93 -22.32 7.33
CA GLU A 266 -10.35 -21.99 7.38
C GLU A 266 -10.55 -20.52 7.80
N GLY A 267 -11.57 -19.87 7.23
CA GLY A 267 -11.85 -18.45 7.46
C GLY A 267 -10.90 -17.45 6.79
N ARG A 268 -9.70 -17.85 6.34
CA ARG A 268 -8.77 -16.93 5.66
C ARG A 268 -9.22 -16.62 4.23
N VAL A 269 -8.83 -15.43 3.77
CA VAL A 269 -9.21 -14.82 2.49
C VAL A 269 -7.96 -14.31 1.76
N LEU A 270 -8.11 -13.99 0.47
CA LEU A 270 -7.03 -13.47 -0.35
C LEU A 270 -7.46 -12.30 -1.22
N MET A 271 -6.48 -11.50 -1.62
CA MET A 271 -6.60 -10.42 -2.60
C MET A 271 -5.69 -10.72 -3.78
N VAL A 272 -6.07 -10.27 -4.98
CA VAL A 272 -5.26 -10.43 -6.19
C VAL A 272 -4.72 -9.07 -6.63
N ASP A 273 -3.41 -8.91 -6.70
CA ASP A 273 -2.75 -7.76 -7.33
C ASP A 273 -2.77 -7.95 -8.85
N CYS A 274 -3.44 -7.05 -9.57
CA CYS A 274 -3.54 -7.10 -11.03
C CYS A 274 -2.24 -6.67 -11.73
N SER A 275 -1.33 -5.98 -11.03
CA SER A 275 -0.07 -5.45 -11.56
C SER A 275 1.09 -6.45 -11.36
N HIS A 276 2.33 -5.95 -11.32
CA HIS A 276 3.54 -6.69 -10.96
C HIS A 276 3.71 -8.02 -11.70
N GLY A 277 3.91 -9.13 -10.98
CA GLY A 277 4.14 -10.44 -11.57
C GLY A 277 2.92 -10.94 -12.34
N ASN A 278 1.71 -10.61 -11.90
CA ASN A 278 0.48 -11.00 -12.56
C ASN A 278 0.27 -10.30 -13.90
N SER A 279 0.65 -9.03 -13.99
CA SER A 279 0.68 -8.30 -15.26
C SER A 279 1.88 -8.64 -16.16
N GLN A 280 2.81 -9.48 -15.68
CA GLN A 280 4.11 -9.71 -16.31
C GLN A 280 4.90 -8.41 -16.53
N LYS A 281 4.70 -7.42 -15.63
CA LYS A 281 5.23 -6.05 -15.70
C LYS A 281 4.77 -5.25 -16.92
N ASP A 282 3.69 -5.67 -17.56
CA ASP A 282 3.03 -4.91 -18.62
C ASP A 282 1.67 -4.41 -18.13
N PHE A 283 1.55 -3.10 -17.92
CA PHE A 283 0.33 -2.48 -17.39
C PHE A 283 -0.91 -2.77 -18.25
N ARG A 284 -0.74 -3.05 -19.54
CA ARG A 284 -1.82 -3.40 -20.48
C ARG A 284 -2.45 -4.75 -20.18
N ASN A 285 -1.78 -5.59 -19.38
CA ASN A 285 -2.31 -6.87 -18.92
C ASN A 285 -3.16 -6.75 -17.64
N GLN A 286 -3.11 -5.62 -16.91
CA GLN A 286 -3.94 -5.47 -15.69
C GLN A 286 -5.45 -5.68 -15.97
N PRO A 287 -6.04 -5.17 -17.08
CA PRO A 287 -7.43 -5.46 -17.42
C PRO A 287 -7.71 -6.94 -17.68
N VAL A 288 -6.75 -7.69 -18.24
CA VAL A 288 -6.88 -9.15 -18.47
C VAL A 288 -6.90 -9.90 -17.14
N VAL A 289 -6.00 -9.53 -16.22
CA VAL A 289 -5.99 -10.09 -14.85
C VAL A 289 -7.32 -9.79 -14.15
N CYS A 290 -7.76 -8.53 -14.20
CA CYS A 290 -9.00 -8.08 -13.59
C CYS A 290 -10.24 -8.81 -14.15
N ALA A 291 -10.30 -9.01 -15.48
CA ALA A 291 -11.38 -9.75 -16.12
C ALA A 291 -11.44 -11.22 -15.66
N SER A 292 -10.29 -11.88 -15.55
CA SER A 292 -10.22 -13.27 -15.04
C SER A 292 -10.67 -13.38 -13.58
N VAL A 293 -10.31 -12.40 -12.74
CA VAL A 293 -10.77 -12.34 -11.35
C VAL A 293 -12.27 -12.05 -11.28
N ALA A 294 -12.78 -11.11 -12.09
CA ALA A 294 -14.19 -10.77 -12.17
C ALA A 294 -15.04 -11.98 -12.60
N GLU A 295 -14.57 -12.77 -13.57
CA GLU A 295 -15.22 -14.01 -13.99
C GLU A 295 -15.34 -15.02 -12.83
N GLN A 296 -14.26 -15.24 -12.09
CA GLN A 296 -14.27 -16.14 -10.92
C GLN A 296 -15.27 -15.66 -9.86
N ILE A 297 -15.27 -14.36 -9.55
CA ILE A 297 -16.18 -13.75 -8.58
C ILE A 297 -17.63 -13.91 -9.04
N SER A 298 -17.93 -13.59 -10.31
CA SER A 298 -19.28 -13.77 -10.88
C SER A 298 -19.75 -15.23 -10.80
N ASN A 299 -18.81 -16.17 -10.84
CA ASN A 299 -19.07 -17.59 -10.74
C ASN A 299 -19.23 -18.11 -9.30
N GLY A 300 -19.21 -17.25 -8.28
CA GLY A 300 -19.41 -17.66 -6.89
C GLY A 300 -18.15 -17.71 -6.05
N GLU A 301 -16.99 -17.33 -6.59
CA GLU A 301 -15.76 -17.30 -5.78
C GLU A 301 -15.91 -16.31 -4.62
N SER A 302 -15.64 -16.81 -3.41
CA SER A 302 -15.88 -16.11 -2.15
C SER A 302 -14.64 -15.93 -1.29
N LYS A 303 -13.52 -16.58 -1.67
CA LYS A 303 -12.22 -16.41 -1.01
C LYS A 303 -11.45 -15.21 -1.56
N ILE A 304 -11.73 -14.79 -2.79
CA ILE A 304 -11.23 -13.52 -3.36
C ILE A 304 -12.07 -12.38 -2.76
N ILE A 305 -11.47 -11.60 -1.86
CA ILE A 305 -12.15 -10.47 -1.22
C ILE A 305 -11.86 -9.13 -1.89
N GLY A 306 -10.96 -9.09 -2.87
CA GLY A 306 -10.52 -7.82 -3.42
C GLY A 306 -9.42 -7.92 -4.46
N VAL A 307 -9.08 -6.76 -5.02
CA VAL A 307 -7.97 -6.62 -5.96
C VAL A 307 -7.12 -5.38 -5.67
N MET A 308 -5.86 -5.41 -6.12
CA MET A 308 -5.02 -4.21 -6.23
C MET A 308 -4.82 -3.82 -7.70
N ILE A 309 -4.92 -2.53 -8.00
CA ILE A 309 -4.76 -1.98 -9.35
C ILE A 309 -3.80 -0.78 -9.30
N GLU A 310 -2.81 -0.76 -10.19
CA GLU A 310 -1.96 0.41 -10.39
C GLU A 310 -2.49 1.25 -11.55
N SER A 311 -3.07 2.39 -11.21
CA SER A 311 -3.79 3.29 -12.12
C SER A 311 -3.40 4.74 -11.88
N ASN A 312 -3.39 5.56 -12.91
CA ASN A 312 -3.13 6.99 -12.78
C ASN A 312 -4.07 7.78 -13.69
N ILE A 313 -3.96 9.11 -13.70
CA ILE A 313 -4.73 9.95 -14.62
C ILE A 313 -4.43 9.50 -16.06
N ASN A 314 -3.15 9.40 -16.39
CA ASN A 314 -2.64 8.97 -17.69
C ASN A 314 -1.90 7.64 -17.57
N GLU A 315 -1.94 6.82 -18.62
CA GLU A 315 -1.31 5.50 -18.63
C GLU A 315 0.21 5.54 -18.81
N GLY A 316 0.82 4.37 -18.61
CA GLY A 316 2.24 4.15 -18.82
C GLY A 316 3.10 4.66 -17.67
N LYS A 317 4.36 4.94 -17.98
CA LYS A 317 5.36 5.50 -17.08
C LYS A 317 6.31 6.43 -17.83
N GLN A 318 7.05 7.23 -17.09
CA GLN A 318 8.12 8.09 -17.60
C GLN A 318 9.34 8.02 -16.68
N SER A 319 10.51 8.37 -17.23
CA SER A 319 11.70 8.67 -16.43
C SER A 319 11.64 10.10 -15.92
N ILE A 320 12.41 10.42 -14.88
CA ILE A 320 12.59 11.81 -14.43
C ILE A 320 13.55 12.50 -15.41
N PRO A 321 13.12 13.53 -16.16
CA PRO A 321 13.99 14.31 -17.04
C PRO A 321 14.93 15.21 -16.23
N GLU A 322 16.01 15.70 -16.86
CA GLU A 322 16.90 16.70 -16.26
C GLU A 322 16.11 17.99 -15.92
N ASP A 323 15.32 18.46 -16.87
CA ASP A 323 14.36 19.55 -16.66
C ASP A 323 13.00 19.00 -16.23
N LYS A 324 12.71 19.09 -14.93
CA LYS A 324 11.45 18.61 -14.32
C LYS A 324 10.19 19.26 -14.88
N SER A 325 10.30 20.44 -15.51
CA SER A 325 9.13 21.06 -16.17
C SER A 325 8.59 20.22 -17.33
N GLN A 326 9.39 19.28 -17.84
CA GLN A 326 9.01 18.34 -18.90
C GLN A 326 8.30 17.08 -18.39
N LEU A 327 8.13 16.92 -17.07
CA LEU A 327 7.36 15.79 -16.52
C LEU A 327 5.93 15.86 -17.05
N LYS A 328 5.50 14.78 -17.70
CA LYS A 328 4.12 14.64 -18.15
C LYS A 328 3.21 14.54 -16.93
N TYR A 329 2.24 15.44 -16.85
CA TYR A 329 1.28 15.48 -15.76
C TYR A 329 0.51 14.16 -15.64
N GLY A 330 0.33 13.67 -14.41
CA GLY A 330 -0.49 12.47 -14.15
C GLY A 330 0.05 11.16 -14.73
N VAL A 331 1.34 11.08 -15.10
CA VAL A 331 2.02 9.87 -15.56
C VAL A 331 3.00 9.39 -14.49
N SER A 332 2.99 8.09 -14.17
CA SER A 332 3.84 7.50 -13.14
C SER A 332 5.35 7.65 -13.45
N ILE A 333 6.17 7.90 -12.43
CA ILE A 333 7.65 7.88 -12.52
C ILE A 333 8.26 6.56 -12.02
N THR A 334 7.41 5.59 -11.66
CA THR A 334 7.82 4.26 -11.18
C THR A 334 7.30 3.17 -12.11
N ASP A 335 6.41 2.27 -11.64
CA ASP A 335 5.82 1.26 -12.51
C ASP A 335 4.71 1.87 -13.36
N ALA A 336 4.50 1.28 -14.53
CA ALA A 336 3.50 1.74 -15.48
C ALA A 336 2.09 1.48 -14.95
N CYS A 337 1.20 2.46 -15.10
CA CYS A 337 -0.17 2.41 -14.63
C CYS A 337 -1.15 2.33 -15.81
N VAL A 338 -2.35 1.79 -15.56
CA VAL A 338 -3.46 1.95 -16.52
C VAL A 338 -4.03 3.38 -16.46
N SER A 339 -4.65 3.83 -17.55
CA SER A 339 -5.29 5.15 -17.63
C SER A 339 -6.52 5.25 -16.74
N TRP A 340 -7.02 6.47 -16.52
CA TRP A 340 -8.28 6.70 -15.84
C TRP A 340 -9.46 5.98 -16.53
N GLU A 341 -9.58 6.05 -17.85
CA GLU A 341 -10.66 5.41 -18.63
C GLU A 341 -10.65 3.90 -18.47
N THR A 342 -9.45 3.30 -18.46
CA THR A 342 -9.27 1.87 -18.23
C THR A 342 -9.64 1.50 -16.79
N THR A 343 -9.28 2.35 -15.83
CA THR A 343 -9.66 2.20 -14.41
C THR A 343 -11.18 2.15 -14.25
N VAL A 344 -11.92 3.08 -14.88
CA VAL A 344 -13.39 3.09 -14.83
C VAL A 344 -13.98 1.77 -15.36
N LYS A 345 -13.45 1.24 -16.47
CA LYS A 345 -13.91 -0.03 -17.06
C LYS A 345 -13.67 -1.20 -16.11
N MET A 346 -12.46 -1.33 -15.56
CA MET A 346 -12.11 -2.39 -14.61
C MET A 346 -12.99 -2.36 -13.35
N LEU A 347 -13.23 -1.19 -12.77
CA LEU A 347 -14.05 -1.05 -11.57
C LEU A 347 -15.53 -1.38 -11.84
N LYS A 348 -16.08 -0.94 -12.97
CA LYS A 348 -17.46 -1.31 -13.36
C LYS A 348 -17.60 -2.81 -13.57
N GLN A 349 -16.63 -3.44 -14.23
CA GLN A 349 -16.61 -4.89 -14.43
C GLN A 349 -16.60 -5.66 -13.10
N LEU A 350 -15.82 -5.20 -12.12
CA LEU A 350 -15.79 -5.80 -10.78
C LEU A 350 -17.11 -5.60 -10.03
N SER A 351 -17.74 -4.44 -10.14
CA SER A 351 -19.09 -4.22 -9.58
C SER A 351 -20.11 -5.18 -10.19
N ASP A 352 -20.12 -5.35 -11.51
CA ASP A 352 -21.04 -6.26 -12.17
C ASP A 352 -20.79 -7.73 -11.77
N ALA A 353 -19.53 -8.12 -11.56
CA ALA A 353 -19.18 -9.44 -11.03
C ALA A 353 -19.73 -9.68 -9.62
N VAL A 354 -19.70 -8.66 -8.72
CA VAL A 354 -20.29 -8.76 -7.39
C VAL A 354 -21.81 -8.95 -7.47
N LYS A 355 -22.49 -8.19 -8.33
CA LYS A 355 -23.94 -8.35 -8.56
C LYS A 355 -24.27 -9.76 -9.05
N ALA A 356 -23.52 -10.27 -10.03
CA ALA A 356 -23.69 -11.63 -10.54
C ALA A 356 -23.48 -12.68 -9.45
N ARG A 357 -22.45 -12.51 -8.60
CA ARG A 357 -22.20 -13.40 -7.47
C ARG A 357 -23.37 -13.43 -6.49
N ARG A 358 -23.94 -12.27 -6.13
CA ARG A 358 -25.11 -12.17 -5.23
C ARG A 358 -26.31 -12.93 -5.78
N VAL A 359 -26.59 -12.79 -7.08
CA VAL A 359 -27.67 -13.53 -7.75
C VAL A 359 -27.42 -15.03 -7.73
N LYS A 360 -26.17 -15.47 -7.94
CA LYS A 360 -25.82 -16.89 -7.94
C LYS A 360 -25.92 -17.51 -6.55
N VAL A 361 -25.44 -16.82 -5.52
CA VAL A 361 -25.53 -17.27 -4.12
C VAL A 361 -26.98 -17.34 -3.65
N ALA A 362 -27.86 -16.44 -4.09
CA ALA A 362 -29.28 -16.49 -3.74
C ALA A 362 -30.06 -17.65 -4.41
N LYS A 363 -29.50 -18.28 -5.45
CA LYS A 363 -30.11 -19.41 -6.17
C LYS A 363 -29.66 -20.78 -5.65
N ASN A 364 -28.56 -20.82 -4.91
CA ASN A 364 -27.99 -22.03 -4.28
C ASN A 364 -28.38 -22.07 -2.81
#